data_AF-A0A1I4ZY51-F1
#
_entry.id   AF-A0A1I4ZY51-F1
#
_cell.length_a   1.000
_cell.length_b   1.000
_cell.length_c   1.000
_cell.angle_alpha   90.00
_cell.angle_beta   90.00
_cell.angle_gamma   90.00
#
_symmetry.space_group_name_H-M   'P 1'
#
loop_
_entity.id
_entity.type
_entity.pdbx_description
1 polymer ?
#
loop_
_entity_poly.entity_id
_entity_poly.type
_entity_poly.pdbx_seq_one_letter_code
_entity_poly.pdbx_strand_id
1 'polypeptide(L)'
;MKYFLILLLALVVFVVSVTLGANNNQIVTFNYLIAKGDYPISTLLAALFAVGFILGWSICGIFYLRACVSLRHAKRKIKRLETQMEQPSESSTKVMSTVALNKE
;
A
#
# COMPACT_ATOMS: atom_id res chain seq x y z
N MET A 1 1.73 -10.84 -12.53
CA MET A 1 3.14 -11.21 -12.81
C MET A 1 4.13 -10.06 -12.63
N LYS A 2 3.90 -8.85 -13.18
CA LYS A 2 4.87 -7.73 -13.08
C LYS A 2 5.28 -7.37 -11.64
N TYR A 3 4.32 -7.23 -10.72
CA TYR A 3 4.60 -6.93 -9.31
C TYR A 3 5.32 -8.06 -8.56
N PHE A 4 5.06 -9.32 -8.93
CA PHE A 4 5.73 -10.48 -8.35
C PHE A 4 7.22 -10.51 -8.73
N LEU A 5 7.54 -10.20 -9.99
CA LEU A 5 8.93 -10.15 -10.47
C LEU A 5 9.70 -8.99 -9.83
N ILE A 6 9.06 -7.83 -9.65
CA ILE A 6 9.65 -6.68 -8.94
C ILE A 6 9.92 -7.04 -7.47
N LEU A 7 8.98 -7.75 -6.81
CA LEU A 7 9.16 -8.20 -5.44
C LEU A 7 10.29 -9.22 -5.31
N LEU A 8 10.38 -10.19 -6.23
CA LEU A 8 11.49 -11.16 -6.26
C LEU A 8 12.84 -10.45 -6.44
N LEU A 9 12.93 -9.52 -7.39
CA LEU A 9 14.16 -8.75 -7.62
C LEU A 9 14.55 -7.94 -6.38
N ALA A 10 13.58 -7.24 -5.78
CA ALA A 10 13.80 -6.49 -4.54
C ALA A 10 14.26 -7.41 -3.39
N LEU A 11 13.69 -8.60 -3.27
CA LEU A 11 14.10 -9.61 -2.28
C LEU A 11 15.54 -10.06 -2.50
N VAL A 12 15.93 -10.35 -3.74
CA VAL A 12 17.31 -10.74 -4.06
C VAL A 12 18.29 -9.63 -3.71
N VAL A 13 18.02 -8.39 -4.10
CA VAL A 13 18.87 -7.23 -3.77
C VAL A 13 18.95 -7.03 -2.25
N PHE A 14 17.83 -7.21 -1.54
CA PHE A 14 17.79 -7.13 -0.09
C PHE A 14 18.69 -8.18 0.57
N VAL A 15 18.56 -9.45 0.17
CA VAL A 15 19.38 -10.55 0.71
C VAL A 15 20.85 -10.28 0.46
N VAL A 16 21.23 -9.90 -0.77
CA VAL A 16 22.63 -9.58 -1.10
C VAL A 16 23.16 -8.44 -0.25
N SER A 17 22.37 -7.36 -0.07
CA SER A 17 22.75 -6.21 0.74
C SER A 17 22.97 -6.58 2.21
N VAL A 18 22.07 -7.37 2.79
CA VAL A 18 22.18 -7.85 4.18
C VAL A 18 23.37 -8.80 4.33
N THR A 19 23.57 -9.73 3.41
CA THR A 19 24.68 -10.69 3.47
C THR A 19 26.03 -9.99 3.34
N LEU A 20 26.18 -9.03 2.43
CA LEU A 20 27.40 -8.21 2.30
C LEU A 20 27.66 -7.39 3.56
N GLY A 21 26.59 -6.82 4.13
CA GLY A 21 26.64 -6.13 5.40
C GLY A 21 27.11 -7.00 6.55
N ALA A 22 26.48 -8.16 6.73
CA ALA A 22 26.70 -9.06 7.84
C ALA A 22 28.10 -9.68 7.85
N ASN A 23 28.67 -9.95 6.67
CA ASN A 23 30.04 -10.48 6.54
C ASN A 23 31.12 -9.41 6.70
N ASN A 24 30.75 -8.14 6.92
CA ASN A 24 31.72 -7.08 7.15
C ASN A 24 32.06 -6.96 8.64
N ASN A 25 33.01 -7.80 9.08
CA ASN A 25 33.46 -7.85 10.47
C ASN A 25 34.43 -6.73 10.87
N GLN A 26 34.57 -5.68 10.04
CA GLN A 26 35.42 -4.54 10.37
C GLN A 26 34.84 -3.78 11.57
N ILE A 27 35.68 -3.53 12.56
CA ILE A 27 35.33 -2.78 13.76
C ILE A 27 35.58 -1.29 13.49
N VAL A 28 34.57 -0.47 13.78
CA VAL A 28 34.66 0.99 13.73
C VAL A 28 34.49 1.54 15.14
N THR A 29 35.47 2.32 15.54
CA THR A 29 35.46 3.00 16.84
C THR A 29 34.67 4.29 16.73
N PHE A 30 33.57 4.37 17.47
CA PHE A 30 32.82 5.60 17.65
C PHE A 30 33.29 6.30 18.90
N ASN A 31 33.79 7.52 18.73
CA ASN A 31 34.24 8.36 19.83
C ASN A 31 33.23 9.48 20.03
N TYR A 32 32.17 9.20 20.79
CA TYR A 32 31.20 10.23 21.17
C TYR A 32 31.75 11.03 22.36
N LEU A 33 31.33 12.29 22.46
CA LEU A 33 31.80 13.25 23.47
C LEU A 33 31.70 12.76 24.93
N ILE A 34 30.85 11.76 25.18
CA ILE A 34 30.56 11.20 26.51
C ILE A 34 31.02 9.74 26.63
N ALA A 35 31.19 9.02 25.51
CA ALA A 35 31.51 7.59 25.51
C ALA A 35 32.16 7.13 24.21
N LYS A 36 33.13 6.22 24.35
CA LYS A 36 33.77 5.51 23.25
C LYS A 36 33.19 4.10 23.14
N GLY A 37 32.78 3.68 21.94
CA GLY A 37 32.24 2.34 21.70
C GLY A 37 32.78 1.75 20.40
N ASP A 38 33.18 0.48 20.45
CA ASP A 38 33.64 -0.27 19.29
C ASP A 38 32.49 -1.12 18.74
N TYR A 39 32.08 -0.83 17.51
CA TYR A 39 30.95 -1.52 16.87
C TYR A 39 31.38 -2.07 15.50
N PRO A 40 30.97 -3.31 15.16
CA PRO A 40 31.19 -3.82 13.81
C PRO A 40 30.30 -3.09 12.81
N ILE A 41 30.79 -2.90 11.58
CA ILE A 41 30.03 -2.27 10.48
C ILE A 41 28.72 -3.01 10.25
N SER A 42 28.71 -4.34 10.38
CA SER A 42 27.50 -5.17 10.26
C SER A 42 26.35 -4.69 11.14
N THR A 43 26.61 -4.37 12.41
CA THR A 43 25.55 -3.95 13.36
C THR A 43 25.03 -2.57 13.02
N LEU A 44 25.92 -1.65 12.64
CA LEU A 44 25.54 -0.30 12.24
C LEU A 44 24.68 -0.31 10.98
N LEU A 45 25.10 -1.09 9.99
CA LEU A 45 24.37 -1.23 8.74
C LEU A 45 23.02 -1.92 8.97
N ALA A 46 22.97 -2.97 9.80
CA ALA A 46 21.72 -3.63 10.17
C ALA A 46 20.74 -2.67 10.85
N ALA A 47 21.22 -1.81 11.75
CA ALA A 47 20.39 -0.81 12.42
C ALA A 47 19.84 0.22 11.42
N LEU A 48 20.69 0.76 10.54
CA LEU A 48 20.27 1.69 9.49
C LEU A 48 19.25 1.07 8.54
N PHE A 49 19.49 -0.19 8.15
CA PHE A 49 18.60 -0.92 7.27
C PHE A 49 17.24 -1.18 7.93
N ALA A 50 17.21 -1.58 9.20
CA ALA A 50 15.98 -1.79 9.95
C ALA A 50 15.16 -0.50 10.07
N VAL A 51 15.80 0.62 10.41
CA VAL A 51 15.14 1.93 10.50
C VAL A 51 14.60 2.36 9.12
N GLY A 52 15.42 2.26 8.08
CA GLY A 52 15.02 2.56 6.71
C GLY A 52 13.84 1.70 6.23
N PHE A 53 13.87 0.41 6.55
CA PHE A 53 12.80 -0.52 6.22
C PHE A 53 11.50 -0.18 6.96
N ILE A 54 11.54 0.11 8.26
CA ILE A 54 10.36 0.50 9.05
C ILE A 54 9.76 1.80 8.51
N LEU A 55 10.59 2.79 8.18
CA LEU A 55 10.14 4.06 7.60
C LEU A 55 9.50 3.83 6.22
N GLY A 56 10.20 3.12 5.33
CA GLY A 56 9.70 2.82 3.99
C GLY A 56 8.41 2.01 4.00
N TRP A 57 8.34 0.99 4.87
CA TRP A 57 7.15 0.17 5.09
C TRP A 57 5.99 1.01 5.62
N SER A 58 6.23 1.88 6.59
CA SER A 58 5.18 2.74 7.17
C SER A 58 4.61 3.70 6.12
N ILE A 59 5.47 4.36 5.34
CA ILE A 59 5.05 5.27 4.28
C ILE A 59 4.26 4.48 3.22
N CYS A 60 4.83 3.39 2.69
CA CYS A 60 4.18 2.56 1.68
C CYS A 60 2.82 2.02 2.17
N GLY A 61 2.76 1.52 3.41
CA GLY A 61 1.56 0.97 4.01
C GLY A 61 0.44 2.02 4.12
N ILE A 62 0.74 3.23 4.58
CA ILE A 62 -0.24 4.31 4.68
C ILE A 62 -0.76 4.72 3.30
N PHE A 63 0.13 4.90 2.31
CA PHE A 63 -0.26 5.27 0.95
C PHE A 63 -1.11 4.17 0.28
N TYR A 64 -0.73 2.90 0.47
CA TYR A 64 -1.48 1.76 -0.05
C TYR A 64 -2.88 1.66 0.57
N LEU A 65 -2.99 1.80 1.90
CA LEU A 65 -4.28 1.85 2.61
C LEU A 65 -5.17 2.96 2.04
N ARG A 66 -4.61 4.16 1.86
CA ARG A 66 -5.35 5.31 1.30
C ARG A 66 -5.81 5.04 -0.14
N ALA A 67 -4.97 4.44 -0.98
CA ALA A 67 -5.32 4.05 -2.34
C ALA A 67 -6.43 2.98 -2.37
N CYS A 68 -6.35 1.98 -1.49
CA CYS A 68 -7.36 0.93 -1.36
C CYS A 68 -8.73 1.50 -0.96
N VAL A 69 -8.76 2.41 0.02
CA VAL A 69 -9.97 3.12 0.44
C VAL A 69 -10.56 3.92 -0.74
N SER A 70 -9.74 4.70 -1.43
CA SER A 70 -10.17 5.48 -2.61
C SER A 70 -10.78 4.58 -3.70
N LEU A 71 -10.14 3.47 -4.04
CA LEU A 71 -10.65 2.49 -5.00
C LEU A 71 -12.01 1.92 -4.57
N ARG A 72 -12.18 1.60 -3.28
CA ARG A 72 -13.45 1.10 -2.74
C ARG A 72 -14.56 2.14 -2.84
N HIS A 73 -14.26 3.41 -2.53
CA HIS A 73 -15.23 4.50 -2.68
C HIS A 73 -15.59 4.76 -4.14
N ALA A 74 -14.62 4.81 -5.04
CA ALA A 74 -14.84 4.98 -6.48
C ALA A 74 -15.72 3.86 -7.05
N LYS A 75 -15.41 2.59 -6.71
CA LYS A 75 -16.20 1.43 -7.14
C LYS A 75 -17.66 1.48 -6.65
N ARG A 76 -17.89 1.97 -5.42
CA ARG A 76 -19.25 2.18 -4.89
C ARG A 76 -20.00 3.30 -5.61
N LYS A 77 -19.33 4.38 -5.98
CA LYS A 77 -19.93 5.47 -6.77
C LYS A 77 -20.34 4.99 -8.16
N ILE A 78 -19.46 4.24 -8.84
CA ILE A 78 -19.75 3.65 -10.15
C ILE A 78 -20.99 2.76 -10.07
N LYS A 79 -21.05 1.84 -9.11
CA LYS A 79 -22.21 0.94 -8.95
C LYS A 79 -23.53 1.69 -8.73
N ARG A 80 -23.53 2.80 -7.98
CA ARG A 80 -24.74 3.63 -7.78
C ARG A 80 -25.15 4.39 -9.03
N LEU A 81 -24.20 4.81 -9.86
CA LEU A 81 -24.49 5.47 -11.13
C LEU A 81 -25.05 4.47 -12.14
N GLU A 82 -24.47 3.26 -12.22
CA GLU A 82 -24.99 2.16 -13.06
C GLU A 82 -26.45 1.81 -12.70
N THR A 83 -26.76 1.62 -11.40
CA THR A 83 -28.13 1.32 -10.96
C THR A 83 -29.13 2.45 -11.24
N GLN A 84 -28.68 3.72 -11.19
CA GLN A 84 -29.54 4.86 -11.54
C GLN A 84 -29.75 5.02 -13.05
N MET A 85 -28.85 4.49 -13.88
CA MET A 85 -28.98 4.47 -15.34
C MET A 85 -29.84 3.30 -15.84
N GLU A 86 -29.98 2.22 -15.06
CA GLU A 86 -30.89 1.10 -15.37
C GLU A 86 -32.35 1.36 -14.96
N GLN A 87 -32.60 2.19 -13.92
CA GLN A 87 -33.95 2.52 -13.45
C GLN A 87 -34.81 3.53 -14.25
N PRO A 88 -34.34 4.30 -15.26
CA PRO A 88 -35.21 5.23 -15.99
C PRO A 88 -36.29 4.58 -16.88
N SER A 89 -36.25 3.27 -17.15
CA SER A 89 -37.23 2.63 -18.06
C SER A 89 -38.49 2.07 -17.39
N GLU A 90 -38.53 1.88 -16.07
CA GLU A 90 -39.68 1.25 -15.40
C GLU A 90 -40.68 2.26 -14.79
N SER A 91 -40.26 3.50 -14.53
CA SER A 91 -41.12 4.52 -13.92
C SER A 91 -42.14 5.13 -14.88
N SER A 92 -41.88 5.13 -16.20
CA SER A 92 -42.87 5.61 -17.19
C SER A 92 -44.05 4.65 -17.39
N THR A 93 -43.87 3.35 -17.20
CA THR A 93 -44.95 2.36 -17.43
C THR A 93 -45.94 2.31 -16.27
N LYS A 94 -45.47 2.54 -15.02
CA LYS A 94 -46.34 2.46 -13.83
C LYS A 94 -47.30 3.65 -13.69
N VAL A 95 -46.90 4.84 -14.17
CA VAL A 95 -47.75 6.05 -14.12
C VAL A 95 -48.93 5.94 -15.11
N MET A 96 -48.76 5.28 -16.26
CA MET A 96 -49.85 5.11 -17.22
C MET A 96 -50.91 4.10 -16.75
N SER A 97 -50.50 3.07 -15.99
CA SER A 97 -51.43 2.06 -15.46
C SER A 97 -52.29 2.54 -14.29
N THR A 98 -51.80 3.48 -13.46
CA THR A 98 -52.57 4.01 -12.32
C THR A 98 -53.52 5.13 -12.73
N VAL A 99 -53.19 5.89 -13.79
CA VAL A 99 -54.09 6.93 -14.33
C VAL A 99 -55.26 6.30 -15.11
N ALA A 100 -55.08 5.13 -15.71
CA ALA A 100 -56.15 4.40 -16.38
C ALA A 100 -57.15 3.75 -15.40
N LEU A 101 -56.69 3.29 -14.23
CA LEU A 101 -57.54 2.59 -13.25
C LEU A 101 -58.38 3.51 -12.35
N ASN A 102 -58.12 4.82 -12.36
CA ASN A 102 -58.85 5.81 -11.56
C ASN A 102 -59.83 6.66 -12.39
N LYS A 103 -60.15 6.19 -13.62
CA LYS A 103 -61.05 6.86 -14.57
C LYS A 103 -62.32 6.07 -14.89
N GLU A 104 -62.56 4.94 -14.23
CA GLU A 104 -63.83 4.19 -14.27
C GLU A 104 -64.63 4.36 -12.98
#